data_AF-A0A7S4ILV8-F1
#
_entry.id   AF-A0A7S4ILV8-F1
#
_cell.length_a   1.000
_cell.length_b   1.000
_cell.length_c   1.000
_cell.angle_alpha   90.00
_cell.angle_beta   90.00
_cell.angle_gamma   90.00
#
_symmetry.space_group_name_H-M   'P 1'
#
loop_
_entity.id
_entity.type
_entity.pdbx_description
1 polymer ?
#
loop_
_entity_poly.entity_id
_entity_poly.type
_entity_poly.pdbx_seq_one_letter_code
_entity_poly.pdbx_strand_id
1 'polypeptide(L)'
;MILLRPITTSLGAGVDARRGRNKKQVEYVNSNGMAKILRVAGLPDLPAVVRTGSPAGQHFGLGGAWVSTPNPSRPAWQNFSKSFVCGNGSPCTETSRDEANKRFAVGPVYIASREDWLSIAEKWWDFVPRVHAQYPHLLAEMYGYTMSVADLKLRFNLISSYMVSDPGTQSPTEAWAWIDDIAASSGASAVCEGADSTTLPFATRSLVGIPLPTTLHFCQRYKIAGHLFAKHKVAHDFFKCNGEPMHLDVSAILESLKNDSSNVKIRTAFMLCHLIPIVNTGLREYQRSACSVVN
;
A
#
# COMPACT_ATOMS: atom_id res chain seq x y z
N MET A 1 -3.65 7.19 3.79
CA MET A 1 -3.47 6.67 2.42
C MET A 1 -4.06 7.67 1.44
N ILE A 2 -3.47 7.85 0.27
CA ILE A 2 -4.00 8.69 -0.83
C ILE A 2 -4.10 7.84 -2.09
N LEU A 3 -5.23 7.88 -2.79
CA LEU A 3 -5.42 7.17 -4.05
C LEU A 3 -4.78 7.94 -5.21
N LEU A 4 -3.96 7.26 -6.01
CA LEU A 4 -3.48 7.75 -7.30
C LEU A 4 -4.30 7.22 -8.47
N ARG A 5 -4.90 6.03 -8.29
CA ARG A 5 -5.73 5.38 -9.29
C ARG A 5 -6.99 4.83 -8.64
N PRO A 6 -8.09 4.70 -9.41
CA PRO A 6 -9.25 3.96 -8.95
C PRO A 6 -8.87 2.52 -8.61
N ILE A 7 -9.46 2.01 -7.54
CA ILE A 7 -9.43 0.60 -7.19
C ILE A 7 -10.65 -0.05 -7.86
N THR A 8 -10.43 -1.12 -8.61
CA THR A 8 -11.50 -1.79 -9.37
C THR A 8 -11.66 -3.23 -8.95
N THR A 9 -12.89 -3.76 -9.04
CA THR A 9 -13.14 -5.19 -8.85
C THR A 9 -12.62 -6.03 -10.01
N SER A 10 -12.44 -5.43 -11.19
CA SER A 10 -11.74 -6.03 -12.33
C SER A 10 -10.24 -6.14 -12.01
N LEU A 11 -9.79 -7.35 -11.70
CA LEU A 11 -8.39 -7.66 -11.40
C LEU A 11 -7.68 -8.16 -12.67
N GLY A 12 -7.83 -9.44 -12.99
CA GLY A 12 -7.20 -10.09 -14.14
C GLY A 12 -7.94 -9.89 -15.46
N ALA A 13 -9.10 -9.23 -15.50
CA ALA A 13 -9.84 -9.08 -16.75
C ALA A 13 -9.08 -8.16 -17.73
N GLY A 14 -8.86 -8.65 -18.95
CA GLY A 14 -8.18 -7.90 -20.02
C GLY A 14 -6.67 -7.74 -19.81
N VAL A 15 -6.06 -8.54 -18.92
CA VAL A 15 -4.62 -8.55 -18.71
C VAL A 15 -4.06 -9.97 -18.74
N ASP A 16 -2.89 -10.12 -19.33
CA ASP A 16 -2.16 -11.39 -19.42
C ASP A 16 -0.90 -11.34 -18.57
N ALA A 17 -0.54 -12.48 -17.97
CA ALA A 17 0.71 -12.59 -17.23
C ALA A 17 1.90 -12.52 -18.20
N ARG A 18 2.73 -11.49 -18.08
CA ARG A 18 4.01 -11.39 -18.81
C ARG A 18 5.13 -11.97 -17.95
N ARG A 19 6.02 -12.77 -18.56
CA ARG A 19 7.14 -13.43 -17.86
C ARG A 19 7.96 -12.42 -17.04
N GLY A 20 8.31 -12.85 -15.82
CA GLY A 20 8.60 -12.00 -14.67
C GLY A 20 9.66 -10.91 -14.88
N ARG A 21 9.35 -9.73 -14.36
CA ARG A 21 10.26 -8.58 -14.22
C ARG A 21 11.57 -8.94 -13.51
N ASN A 22 11.50 -9.90 -12.59
CA ASN A 22 12.62 -10.60 -11.96
C ASN A 22 12.13 -11.98 -11.48
N LYS A 23 12.99 -12.79 -10.87
CA LYS A 23 12.59 -14.10 -10.29
C LYS A 23 11.57 -14.00 -9.14
N LYS A 24 11.24 -12.79 -8.67
CA LYS A 24 10.42 -12.53 -7.47
C LYS A 24 9.07 -11.87 -7.76
N GLN A 25 8.83 -11.32 -8.96
CA GLN A 25 7.60 -10.61 -9.31
C GLN A 25 7.10 -10.96 -10.72
N VAL A 26 5.78 -10.91 -10.88
CA VAL A 26 5.06 -11.10 -12.14
C VAL A 26 4.23 -9.85 -12.42
N GLU A 27 4.31 -9.36 -13.66
CA GLU A 27 3.49 -8.26 -14.16
C GLU A 27 2.36 -8.81 -15.02
N TYR A 28 1.17 -8.23 -14.85
CA TYR A 28 0.03 -8.48 -15.70
C TYR A 28 -0.17 -7.25 -16.58
N VAL A 29 -0.10 -7.44 -17.89
CA VAL A 29 -0.10 -6.38 -18.89
C VAL A 29 -1.38 -6.43 -19.71
N ASN A 30 -1.89 -5.28 -20.12
CA ASN A 30 -3.02 -5.23 -21.05
C ASN A 30 -2.59 -5.46 -22.50
N SER A 31 -3.54 -5.43 -23.44
CA SER A 31 -3.31 -5.57 -24.89
C SER A 31 -2.28 -4.59 -25.47
N ASN A 32 -2.09 -3.44 -24.83
CA ASN A 32 -1.15 -2.41 -25.27
C ASN A 32 0.25 -2.58 -24.64
N GLY A 33 0.47 -3.67 -23.89
CA GLY A 33 1.73 -3.95 -23.19
C GLY A 33 1.95 -3.16 -21.91
N MET A 34 0.97 -2.36 -21.45
CA MET A 34 1.08 -1.58 -20.20
C MET A 34 0.82 -2.49 -19.01
N ALA A 35 1.74 -2.51 -18.05
CA ALA A 35 1.55 -3.19 -16.77
C ALA A 35 0.41 -2.53 -15.96
N LYS A 36 -0.52 -3.37 -15.50
CA LYS A 36 -1.68 -2.97 -14.70
C LYS A 36 -1.61 -3.51 -13.27
N ILE A 37 -1.03 -4.69 -13.09
CA ILE A 37 -0.94 -5.35 -11.80
C ILE A 37 0.48 -5.92 -11.63
N LEU A 38 1.05 -5.73 -10.45
CA LEU A 38 2.29 -6.36 -10.00
C LEU A 38 1.96 -7.33 -8.87
N ARG A 39 2.54 -8.53 -8.90
CA ARG A 39 2.37 -9.55 -7.85
C ARG A 39 3.71 -10.21 -7.54
N VAL A 40 3.84 -10.75 -6.33
CA VAL A 40 4.95 -11.66 -6.00
C VAL A 40 4.82 -12.95 -6.83
N ALA A 41 5.94 -13.46 -7.32
CA ALA A 41 5.99 -14.72 -8.07
C ALA A 41 5.61 -15.91 -7.17
N GLY A 42 4.97 -16.93 -7.76
CA GLY A 42 4.53 -18.13 -7.03
C GLY A 42 3.25 -17.95 -6.21
N LEU A 43 2.58 -16.80 -6.32
CA LEU A 43 1.20 -16.65 -5.87
C LEU A 43 0.25 -17.41 -6.81
N PRO A 44 -0.91 -17.87 -6.31
CA PRO A 44 -1.92 -18.53 -7.14
C PRO A 44 -2.47 -17.62 -8.24
N ASP A 45 -3.10 -18.21 -9.25
CA ASP A 45 -3.63 -17.50 -10.42
C ASP A 45 -4.50 -16.30 -10.03
N LEU A 46 -4.36 -15.23 -10.82
CA LEU A 46 -5.12 -14.00 -10.62
C LEU A 46 -6.53 -14.19 -11.22
N PRO A 47 -7.61 -14.15 -10.42
CA PRO A 47 -8.95 -14.20 -10.98
C PRO A 47 -9.24 -12.93 -11.80
N ALA A 48 -10.16 -13.04 -12.76
CA ALA A 48 -10.57 -11.90 -13.57
C ALA A 48 -11.22 -10.79 -12.74
N VAL A 49 -12.04 -11.15 -11.73
CA VAL A 49 -12.86 -10.21 -10.94
C VAL A 49 -12.93 -10.64 -9.48
N VAL A 50 -12.98 -9.67 -8.56
CA VAL A 50 -13.31 -9.86 -7.13
C VAL A 50 -14.78 -10.26 -6.98
N ARG A 51 -15.04 -11.33 -6.23
CA ARG A 51 -16.39 -11.82 -5.92
C ARG A 51 -16.45 -12.32 -4.48
N THR A 52 -17.66 -12.54 -3.97
CA THR A 52 -17.87 -13.16 -2.65
C THR A 52 -17.07 -14.45 -2.52
N GLY A 53 -16.34 -14.60 -1.41
CA GLY A 53 -15.40 -15.69 -1.16
C GLY A 53 -14.05 -15.60 -1.86
N SER A 54 -13.81 -14.56 -2.67
CA SER A 54 -12.53 -14.32 -3.38
C SER A 54 -12.12 -12.85 -3.32
N PRO A 55 -11.81 -12.33 -2.12
CA PRO A 55 -11.38 -10.95 -1.95
C PRO A 55 -9.96 -10.75 -2.51
N ALA A 56 -9.54 -9.48 -2.61
CA ALA A 56 -8.20 -9.10 -3.03
C ALA A 56 -7.66 -8.00 -2.14
N GLY A 57 -6.33 -7.90 -2.06
CA GLY A 57 -5.73 -6.86 -1.24
C GLY A 57 -4.24 -6.75 -1.41
N GLN A 58 -3.70 -5.69 -0.84
CA GLN A 58 -2.27 -5.42 -0.89
C GLN A 58 -1.50 -6.55 -0.19
N HIS A 59 -0.53 -7.14 -0.89
CA HIS A 59 0.40 -8.07 -0.26
C HIS A 59 1.19 -7.31 0.81
N PHE A 60 1.07 -7.74 2.06
CA PHE A 60 1.76 -7.14 3.18
C PHE A 60 2.58 -8.19 3.92
N GLY A 61 3.90 -8.12 3.77
CA GLY A 61 4.83 -9.16 4.22
C GLY A 61 4.85 -9.45 5.72
N LEU A 62 4.10 -8.69 6.53
CA LEU A 62 3.95 -8.91 7.97
C LEU A 62 2.72 -9.75 8.32
N GLY A 63 1.71 -9.80 7.45
CA GLY A 63 0.41 -10.41 7.77
C GLY A 63 0.43 -11.93 7.97
N GLY A 64 1.46 -12.63 7.46
CA GLY A 64 1.64 -14.07 7.69
C GLY A 64 2.42 -14.42 8.96
N ALA A 65 2.94 -13.45 9.72
CA ALA A 65 3.89 -13.75 10.80
C ALA A 65 3.28 -14.54 11.97
N TRP A 66 1.98 -14.41 12.21
CA TRP A 66 1.25 -15.07 13.30
C TRP A 66 1.21 -16.61 13.19
N VAL A 67 1.42 -17.20 12.01
CA VAL A 67 1.52 -18.67 11.89
C VAL A 67 2.86 -19.23 12.35
N SER A 68 3.88 -18.38 12.46
CA SER A 68 5.24 -18.79 12.84
C SER A 68 5.43 -18.74 14.36
N THR A 69 4.35 -18.87 15.14
CA THR A 69 4.33 -18.75 16.59
C THR A 69 4.08 -20.13 17.24
N PRO A 70 4.60 -20.39 18.45
CA PRO A 70 5.52 -19.54 19.21
C PRO A 70 6.87 -19.34 18.48
N ASN A 71 7.48 -18.16 18.61
CA ASN A 71 8.76 -17.83 17.97
C ASN A 71 9.79 -17.36 19.01
N PRO A 72 10.75 -18.19 19.42
CA PRO A 72 11.73 -17.81 20.45
C PRO A 72 12.65 -16.67 19.99
N SER A 73 12.86 -16.50 18.67
CA SER A 73 13.65 -15.41 18.11
C SER A 73 12.89 -14.08 18.04
N ARG A 74 11.61 -14.05 18.44
CA ARG A 74 10.80 -12.83 18.51
C ARG A 74 10.08 -12.80 19.86
N PRO A 75 10.64 -12.11 20.88
CA PRO A 75 10.11 -12.15 22.25
C PRO A 75 8.60 -11.89 22.35
N ALA A 76 8.08 -10.94 21.57
CA ALA A 76 6.65 -10.62 21.52
C ALA A 76 5.73 -11.77 21.04
N TRP A 77 6.30 -12.83 20.45
CA TRP A 77 5.60 -13.99 19.91
C TRP A 77 5.95 -15.29 20.63
N GLN A 78 6.82 -15.24 21.65
CA GLN A 78 7.32 -16.44 22.31
C GLN A 78 6.20 -17.27 22.95
N ASN A 79 5.18 -16.61 23.49
CA ASN A 79 4.06 -17.27 24.18
C ASN A 79 2.73 -17.11 23.45
N PHE A 80 2.75 -16.71 22.17
CA PHE A 80 1.53 -16.42 21.44
C PHE A 80 0.80 -17.72 21.06
N SER A 81 -0.41 -17.89 21.60
CA SER A 81 -1.30 -19.01 21.33
C SER A 81 -2.32 -18.67 20.24
N LYS A 82 -2.25 -19.40 19.12
CA LYS A 82 -3.26 -19.30 18.05
C LYS A 82 -4.63 -19.76 18.51
N SER A 83 -4.70 -20.80 19.35
CA SER A 83 -5.96 -21.35 19.84
C SER A 83 -6.66 -20.44 20.86
N PHE A 84 -5.90 -19.61 21.59
CA PHE A 84 -6.51 -18.56 22.43
C PHE A 84 -7.29 -17.55 21.60
N VAL A 85 -6.77 -17.20 20.41
CA VAL A 85 -7.45 -16.25 19.50
C VAL A 85 -8.59 -16.95 18.77
N CYS A 86 -8.26 -17.99 18.01
CA CYS A 86 -9.17 -18.58 17.01
C CYS A 86 -10.01 -19.75 17.54
N GLY A 87 -9.67 -20.32 18.70
CA GLY A 87 -10.24 -21.57 19.21
C GLY A 87 -9.51 -22.81 18.67
N ASN A 88 -9.57 -23.91 19.42
CA ASN A 88 -8.98 -25.19 19.03
C ASN A 88 -9.69 -25.78 17.79
N GLY A 89 -8.93 -26.28 16.82
CA GLY A 89 -9.47 -26.89 15.59
C GLY A 89 -10.11 -25.89 14.62
N SER A 90 -9.91 -24.60 14.85
CA SER A 90 -10.40 -23.55 13.95
C SER A 90 -9.55 -23.48 12.67
N PRO A 91 -10.10 -23.05 11.52
CA PRO A 91 -9.34 -22.93 10.28
C PRO A 91 -8.10 -22.03 10.40
N CYS A 92 -8.19 -20.96 11.20
CA CYS A 92 -7.03 -20.12 11.51
C CYS A 92 -5.92 -20.91 12.21
N THR A 93 -6.24 -21.78 13.19
CA THR A 93 -5.21 -22.60 13.86
C THR A 93 -4.53 -23.60 12.93
N GLU A 94 -5.26 -24.13 11.96
CA GLU A 94 -4.78 -25.13 10.99
C GLU A 94 -4.04 -24.53 9.79
N THR A 95 -4.09 -23.21 9.63
CA THR A 95 -3.47 -22.51 8.50
C THR A 95 -1.96 -22.74 8.49
N SER A 96 -1.46 -23.30 7.39
CA SER A 96 -0.03 -23.54 7.17
C SER A 96 0.72 -22.23 6.92
N ARG A 97 2.05 -22.25 7.13
CA ARG A 97 2.90 -21.08 6.84
C ARG A 97 2.89 -20.67 5.36
N ASP A 98 2.86 -21.64 4.46
CA ASP A 98 2.81 -21.38 3.02
C ASP A 98 1.47 -20.73 2.63
N GLU A 99 0.35 -21.27 3.13
CA GLU A 99 -0.97 -20.70 2.87
C GLU A 99 -1.09 -19.29 3.45
N ALA A 100 -0.62 -19.05 4.67
CA ALA A 100 -0.62 -17.72 5.28
C ALA A 100 0.13 -16.70 4.41
N ASN A 101 1.34 -17.05 3.96
CA ASN A 101 2.14 -16.16 3.12
C ASN A 101 1.51 -15.91 1.74
N LYS A 102 0.82 -16.91 1.17
CA LYS A 102 0.25 -16.79 -0.19
C LYS A 102 -1.18 -16.24 -0.22
N ARG A 103 -1.92 -16.31 0.89
CA ARG A 103 -3.36 -16.01 0.94
C ARG A 103 -3.79 -15.05 2.04
N PHE A 104 -3.04 -14.93 3.13
CA PHE A 104 -3.48 -14.17 4.31
C PHE A 104 -2.48 -13.09 4.77
N ALA A 105 -1.30 -13.01 4.15
CA ALA A 105 -0.34 -11.92 4.30
C ALA A 105 -0.83 -10.65 3.56
N VAL A 106 -2.01 -10.16 3.96
CA VAL A 106 -2.70 -9.06 3.33
C VAL A 106 -2.72 -7.85 4.26
N GLY A 107 -2.53 -6.67 3.70
CA GLY A 107 -2.69 -5.37 4.37
C GLY A 107 -3.59 -4.46 3.54
N PRO A 108 -3.88 -3.24 4.03
CA PRO A 108 -4.57 -2.25 3.24
C PRO A 108 -3.73 -1.93 1.97
N VAL A 109 -4.33 -1.83 0.79
CA VAL A 109 -5.77 -1.70 0.52
C VAL A 109 -6.47 -3.04 0.26
N TYR A 110 -7.74 -3.15 0.68
CA TYR A 110 -8.57 -4.35 0.54
C TYR A 110 -9.76 -4.12 -0.41
N ILE A 111 -10.17 -5.17 -1.10
CA ILE A 111 -11.43 -5.24 -1.87
C ILE A 111 -12.09 -6.58 -1.53
N ALA A 112 -13.35 -6.54 -1.10
CA ALA A 112 -14.15 -7.71 -0.84
C ALA A 112 -15.61 -7.39 -1.15
N SER A 113 -16.46 -8.41 -1.28
CA SER A 113 -17.90 -8.19 -1.39
C SER A 113 -18.45 -7.65 -0.07
N ARG A 114 -19.69 -7.15 -0.09
CA ARG A 114 -20.38 -6.69 1.11
C ARG A 114 -20.56 -7.85 2.11
N GLU A 115 -20.90 -9.04 1.62
CA GLU A 115 -21.13 -10.24 2.43
C GLU A 115 -19.85 -10.70 3.12
N ASP A 116 -18.73 -10.69 2.39
CA ASP A 116 -17.41 -10.98 2.96
C ASP A 116 -17.06 -9.94 4.03
N TRP A 117 -17.27 -8.64 3.76
CA TRP A 117 -16.99 -7.58 4.74
C TRP A 117 -17.79 -7.69 6.02
N LEU A 118 -19.08 -8.04 5.94
CA LEU A 118 -19.92 -8.26 7.12
C LEU A 118 -19.35 -9.39 7.99
N SER A 119 -18.98 -10.52 7.36
CA SER A 119 -18.40 -11.66 8.05
C SER A 119 -17.03 -11.34 8.65
N ILE A 120 -16.18 -10.63 7.90
CA ILE A 120 -14.87 -10.18 8.34
C ILE A 120 -15.00 -9.24 9.55
N ALA A 121 -15.90 -8.26 9.50
CA ALA A 121 -16.05 -7.27 10.56
C ALA A 121 -16.44 -7.93 11.88
N GLU A 122 -17.38 -8.87 11.87
CA GLU A 122 -17.80 -9.61 13.06
C GLU A 122 -16.65 -10.44 13.65
N LYS A 123 -15.96 -11.22 12.81
CA LYS A 123 -14.83 -12.06 13.25
C LYS A 123 -13.65 -11.21 13.73
N TRP A 124 -13.37 -10.11 13.04
CA TRP A 124 -12.27 -9.20 13.37
C TRP A 124 -12.51 -8.49 14.70
N TRP A 125 -13.74 -8.05 14.96
CA TRP A 125 -14.16 -7.49 16.24
C TRP A 125 -13.89 -8.44 17.42
N ASP A 126 -14.17 -9.74 17.24
CA ASP A 126 -13.90 -10.75 18.26
C ASP A 126 -12.40 -11.06 18.45
N PHE A 127 -11.63 -11.10 17.35
CA PHE A 127 -10.23 -11.54 17.39
C PHE A 127 -9.27 -10.46 17.88
N VAL A 128 -9.51 -9.17 17.57
CA VAL A 128 -8.57 -8.09 17.91
C VAL A 128 -8.26 -8.02 19.40
N PRO A 129 -9.25 -8.01 20.32
CA PRO A 129 -8.96 -7.98 21.76
C PRO A 129 -8.11 -9.17 22.22
N ARG A 130 -8.34 -10.36 21.65
CA ARG A 130 -7.62 -11.60 22.00
C ARG A 130 -6.18 -11.59 21.50
N VAL A 131 -5.95 -11.03 20.31
CA VAL A 131 -4.59 -10.78 19.81
C VAL A 131 -3.90 -9.75 20.68
N HIS A 132 -4.57 -8.63 20.98
CA HIS A 132 -4.00 -7.56 21.80
C HIS A 132 -3.63 -8.03 23.22
N ALA A 133 -4.41 -8.94 23.81
CA ALA A 133 -4.11 -9.54 25.11
C ALA A 133 -2.76 -10.30 25.13
N GLN A 134 -2.31 -10.84 24.00
CA GLN A 134 -1.04 -11.56 23.88
C GLN A 134 0.06 -10.75 23.16
N TYR A 135 -0.33 -9.75 22.37
CA TYR A 135 0.55 -8.92 21.54
C TYR A 135 0.08 -7.45 21.59
N PRO A 136 0.37 -6.69 22.65
CA PRO A 136 -0.12 -5.32 22.84
C PRO A 136 0.76 -4.29 22.09
N HIS A 137 0.93 -4.48 20.79
CA HIS A 137 1.75 -3.62 19.93
C HIS A 137 0.98 -3.13 18.70
N LEU A 138 1.55 -2.16 17.99
CA LEU A 138 0.93 -1.43 16.88
C LEU A 138 0.29 -2.30 15.78
N LEU A 139 0.77 -3.53 15.59
CA LEU A 139 0.28 -4.44 14.55
C LEU A 139 -0.77 -5.45 15.03
N ALA A 140 -1.19 -5.41 16.30
CA ALA A 140 -2.19 -6.32 16.86
C ALA A 140 -3.47 -6.38 16.02
N GLU A 141 -3.97 -5.24 15.59
CA GLU A 141 -5.17 -5.15 14.76
C GLU A 141 -5.00 -5.83 13.40
N MET A 142 -3.84 -5.67 12.76
CA MET A 142 -3.53 -6.33 11.50
C MET A 142 -3.43 -7.84 11.66
N TYR A 143 -2.85 -8.32 12.76
CA TYR A 143 -2.81 -9.75 13.06
C TYR A 143 -4.22 -10.29 13.31
N GLY A 144 -5.02 -9.59 14.12
CA GLY A 144 -6.43 -9.92 14.30
C GLY A 144 -7.18 -10.02 12.98
N TYR A 145 -6.96 -9.07 12.07
CA TYR A 145 -7.57 -9.08 10.73
C TYR A 145 -7.15 -10.31 9.92
N THR A 146 -5.84 -10.54 9.77
CA THR A 146 -5.31 -11.66 8.97
C THR A 146 -5.67 -13.04 9.53
N MET A 147 -5.77 -13.17 10.86
CA MET A 147 -6.28 -14.36 11.53
C MET A 147 -7.78 -14.54 11.31
N SER A 148 -8.57 -13.46 11.31
CA SER A 148 -10.01 -13.50 11.06
C SER A 148 -10.33 -13.98 9.65
N VAL A 149 -9.65 -13.43 8.63
CA VAL A 149 -9.87 -13.86 7.24
C VAL A 149 -9.38 -15.30 7.01
N ALA A 150 -8.35 -15.74 7.73
CA ALA A 150 -7.91 -17.14 7.71
C ALA A 150 -8.96 -18.07 8.34
N ASP A 151 -9.56 -17.66 9.45
CA ASP A 151 -10.63 -18.41 10.12
C ASP A 151 -11.87 -18.57 9.25
N LEU A 152 -12.23 -17.49 8.53
CA LEU A 152 -13.33 -17.48 7.56
C LEU A 152 -12.97 -18.18 6.23
N LYS A 153 -11.74 -18.67 6.07
CA LYS A 153 -11.22 -19.27 4.83
C LYS A 153 -11.32 -18.33 3.61
N LEU A 154 -11.33 -17.02 3.83
CA LEU A 154 -11.39 -16.00 2.79
C LEU A 154 -9.99 -15.78 2.19
N ARG A 155 -9.63 -16.61 1.21
CA ARG A 155 -8.31 -16.60 0.58
C ARG A 155 -8.13 -15.37 -0.30
N PHE A 156 -7.36 -14.39 0.18
CA PHE A 156 -7.11 -13.16 -0.58
C PHE A 156 -6.25 -13.42 -1.82
N ASN A 157 -6.59 -12.69 -2.88
CA ASN A 157 -5.73 -12.49 -4.04
C ASN A 157 -4.77 -11.34 -3.71
N LEU A 158 -3.53 -11.70 -3.37
CA LEU A 158 -2.50 -10.74 -2.96
C LEU A 158 -1.94 -9.97 -4.18
N ILE A 159 -1.96 -8.64 -4.09
CA ILE A 159 -1.54 -7.68 -5.12
C ILE A 159 -0.41 -6.81 -4.57
N SER A 160 0.72 -6.72 -5.25
CA SER A 160 1.85 -5.87 -4.81
C SER A 160 1.71 -4.43 -5.27
N SER A 161 0.96 -4.17 -6.35
CA SER A 161 0.83 -2.85 -6.95
C SER A 161 -0.20 -1.93 -6.29
N TYR A 162 -0.92 -2.36 -5.25
CA TYR A 162 -1.93 -1.50 -4.62
C TYR A 162 -1.30 -0.37 -3.82
N MET A 163 -0.07 -0.51 -3.35
CA MET A 163 0.61 0.56 -2.64
C MET A 163 2.12 0.63 -2.87
N VAL A 164 2.63 1.81 -2.52
CA VAL A 164 4.01 2.05 -2.07
C VAL A 164 3.97 2.78 -0.73
N SER A 165 4.92 2.49 0.16
CA SER A 165 4.94 3.03 1.52
C SER A 165 6.33 3.49 1.97
N ASP A 166 7.18 2.58 2.44
CA ASP A 166 8.53 2.84 2.91
C ASP A 166 9.53 2.81 1.74
N PRO A 167 10.21 3.94 1.42
CA PRO A 167 11.22 4.01 0.37
C PRO A 167 12.36 2.99 0.55
N GLY A 168 12.63 2.57 1.79
CA GLY A 168 13.63 1.57 2.15
C GLY A 168 13.22 0.12 1.86
N THR A 169 11.94 -0.15 1.59
CA THR A 169 11.44 -1.52 1.37
C THR A 169 12.13 -2.19 0.19
N GLN A 170 12.78 -3.32 0.47
CA GLN A 170 13.40 -4.20 -0.53
C GLN A 170 12.52 -5.41 -0.89
N SER A 171 11.36 -5.53 -0.25
CA SER A 171 10.43 -6.62 -0.46
C SER A 171 9.71 -6.49 -1.81
N PRO A 172 9.45 -7.59 -2.55
CA PRO A 172 8.67 -7.57 -3.79
C PRO A 172 7.16 -7.34 -3.57
N THR A 173 6.77 -7.03 -2.33
CA THR A 173 5.37 -6.83 -1.93
C THR A 173 4.85 -5.45 -2.28
N GLU A 174 5.68 -4.47 -2.65
CA GLU A 174 5.22 -3.13 -3.04
C GLU A 174 5.57 -2.80 -4.50
N ALA A 175 4.89 -1.78 -5.05
CA ALA A 175 5.06 -1.34 -6.44
C ALA A 175 6.32 -0.49 -6.68
N TRP A 176 7.29 -0.47 -5.76
CA TRP A 176 8.48 0.37 -5.89
C TRP A 176 9.26 0.13 -7.16
N ALA A 177 9.25 -1.10 -7.67
CA ALA A 177 9.91 -1.44 -8.91
C ALA A 177 9.39 -0.58 -10.08
N TRP A 178 8.09 -0.27 -10.14
CA TRP A 178 7.57 0.62 -11.19
C TRP A 178 8.13 2.04 -11.10
N ILE A 179 8.39 2.54 -9.88
CA ILE A 179 8.99 3.86 -9.68
C ILE A 179 10.48 3.84 -10.03
N ASP A 180 11.17 2.78 -9.65
CA ASP A 180 12.58 2.58 -9.98
C ASP A 180 12.78 2.51 -11.52
N ASP A 181 11.84 1.93 -12.27
CA ASP A 181 11.87 1.89 -13.74
C ASP A 181 11.71 3.26 -14.39
N ILE A 182 10.86 4.12 -13.84
CA ILE A 182 10.73 5.50 -14.33
C ILE A 182 12.08 6.19 -14.22
N ALA A 183 12.74 6.06 -13.05
CA ALA A 183 14.05 6.63 -12.83
C ALA A 183 15.14 6.00 -13.72
N ALA A 184 15.10 4.68 -13.93
CA ALA A 184 16.07 3.98 -14.76
C ALA A 184 15.94 4.31 -16.25
N SER A 185 14.71 4.50 -16.74
CA SER A 185 14.43 4.77 -18.16
C SER A 185 14.54 6.25 -18.53
N SER A 186 14.17 7.15 -17.62
CA SER A 186 14.01 8.59 -17.89
C SER A 186 14.89 9.48 -17.02
N GLY A 187 15.75 8.87 -16.19
CA GLY A 187 16.61 9.57 -15.22
C GLY A 187 15.94 9.79 -13.87
N ALA A 188 16.75 9.88 -12.81
CA ALA A 188 16.27 10.02 -11.42
C ALA A 188 15.34 11.24 -11.22
N SER A 189 15.53 12.32 -11.97
CA SER A 189 14.68 13.52 -11.92
C SER A 189 13.24 13.28 -12.35
N ALA A 190 12.97 12.30 -13.22
CA ALA A 190 11.67 12.09 -13.85
C ALA A 190 10.53 11.83 -12.84
N VAL A 191 10.85 11.36 -11.63
CA VAL A 191 9.84 11.12 -10.57
C VAL A 191 9.29 12.40 -9.92
N CYS A 192 9.95 13.55 -10.15
CA CYS A 192 9.57 14.86 -9.63
C CYS A 192 9.49 15.95 -10.70
N GLU A 193 10.05 15.73 -11.88
CA GLU A 193 10.11 16.73 -12.95
C GLU A 193 8.71 17.22 -13.36
N GLY A 194 8.56 18.53 -13.45
CA GLY A 194 7.28 19.18 -13.77
C GLY A 194 6.25 19.24 -12.65
N ALA A 195 6.60 18.78 -11.44
CA ALA A 195 5.79 19.02 -10.26
C ALA A 195 5.94 20.47 -9.77
N ASP A 196 4.93 20.95 -9.07
CA ASP A 196 4.97 22.18 -8.27
C ASP A 196 4.11 21.98 -7.00
N SER A 197 3.83 23.02 -6.23
CA SER A 197 3.05 22.89 -4.99
C SER A 197 1.62 22.36 -5.19
N THR A 198 1.07 22.32 -6.39
CA THR A 198 -0.30 21.84 -6.70
C THR A 198 -0.36 20.90 -7.90
N THR A 199 0.71 20.80 -8.68
CA THR A 199 0.76 20.00 -9.91
C THR A 199 1.63 18.77 -9.72
N LEU A 200 1.15 17.62 -10.21
CA LEU A 200 1.88 16.36 -10.21
C LEU A 200 3.02 16.33 -11.27
N PRO A 201 4.05 15.48 -11.07
CA PRO A 201 5.14 15.28 -12.03
C PRO A 201 4.64 14.87 -13.42
N PHE A 202 5.34 15.31 -14.47
CA PHE A 202 4.97 15.06 -15.87
C PHE A 202 4.75 13.58 -16.16
N ALA A 203 5.67 12.72 -15.70
CA ALA A 203 5.60 11.28 -15.90
C ALA A 203 4.29 10.67 -15.39
N THR A 204 3.75 11.23 -14.29
CA THR A 204 2.62 10.65 -13.54
C THR A 204 1.30 11.36 -13.77
N ARG A 205 1.32 12.53 -14.42
CA ARG A 205 0.13 13.34 -14.71
C ARG A 205 -0.84 12.61 -15.64
N SER A 206 -0.31 11.80 -16.56
CA SER A 206 -1.11 10.92 -17.42
C SER A 206 -1.13 9.49 -16.86
N LEU A 207 -2.31 9.03 -16.44
CA LEU A 207 -2.52 7.66 -15.95
C LEU A 207 -2.51 6.58 -17.06
N VAL A 208 -2.34 6.99 -18.32
CA VAL A 208 -2.49 6.13 -19.50
C VAL A 208 -1.15 5.62 -20.03
N GLY A 209 -0.03 6.23 -19.63
CA GLY A 209 1.29 5.95 -20.22
C GLY A 209 2.25 5.11 -19.39
N ILE A 210 2.06 5.03 -18.07
CA ILE A 210 3.01 4.36 -17.17
C ILE A 210 2.32 3.53 -16.09
N PRO A 211 2.96 2.42 -15.64
CA PRO A 211 2.49 1.70 -14.47
C PRO A 211 2.74 2.54 -13.20
N LEU A 212 1.71 2.65 -12.37
CA LEU A 212 1.75 3.40 -11.11
C LEU A 212 1.00 2.62 -10.03
N PRO A 213 1.46 2.70 -8.76
CA PRO A 213 0.74 2.12 -7.64
C PRO A 213 -0.66 2.73 -7.53
N THR A 214 -1.60 1.96 -7.00
CA THR A 214 -2.96 2.47 -6.79
C THR A 214 -3.02 3.50 -5.66
N THR A 215 -2.18 3.34 -4.63
CA THR A 215 -2.24 4.09 -3.38
C THR A 215 -0.86 4.51 -2.88
N LEU A 216 -0.77 5.70 -2.32
CA LEU A 216 0.36 6.15 -1.50
C LEU A 216 0.03 5.91 -0.02
N HIS A 217 0.71 4.95 0.59
CA HIS A 217 0.58 4.67 2.02
C HIS A 217 1.66 5.41 2.80
N PHE A 218 1.35 6.64 3.21
CA PHE A 218 2.30 7.57 3.86
C PHE A 218 2.56 7.30 5.35
N CYS A 219 2.84 6.04 5.73
CA CYS A 219 3.10 5.69 7.14
C CYS A 219 4.51 6.09 7.62
N GLN A 220 5.43 6.42 6.70
CA GLN A 220 6.81 6.77 7.02
C GLN A 220 7.07 8.28 7.06
N ARG A 221 8.32 8.64 7.38
CA ARG A 221 8.85 9.99 7.25
C ARG A 221 9.59 10.11 5.91
N TYR A 222 9.11 10.98 5.04
CA TYR A 222 9.72 11.28 3.75
C TYR A 222 10.48 12.59 3.88
N LYS A 223 11.82 12.55 3.83
CA LYS A 223 12.67 13.73 4.00
C LYS A 223 13.77 13.80 2.95
N ILE A 224 13.80 14.87 2.16
CA ILE A 224 14.87 15.17 1.20
C ILE A 224 14.91 16.69 0.96
N ALA A 225 16.10 17.25 0.74
CA ALA A 225 16.28 18.66 0.35
C ALA A 225 15.50 19.69 1.21
N GLY A 226 15.49 19.51 2.54
CA GLY A 226 14.77 20.39 3.47
C GLY A 226 13.26 20.12 3.58
N HIS A 227 12.68 19.33 2.69
CA HIS A 227 11.26 18.95 2.73
C HIS A 227 11.02 17.79 3.67
N LEU A 228 9.89 17.81 4.37
CA LEU A 228 9.44 16.73 5.23
C LEU A 228 7.94 16.52 5.06
N PHE A 229 7.55 15.28 4.75
CA PHE A 229 6.17 14.83 4.89
C PHE A 229 6.15 13.61 5.82
N ALA A 230 5.28 13.62 6.81
CA ALA A 230 5.12 12.49 7.71
C ALA A 230 3.74 12.50 8.37
N LYS A 231 3.28 11.32 8.79
CA LYS A 231 2.10 11.19 9.65
C LYS A 231 2.29 12.11 10.88
N HIS A 232 1.25 12.87 11.22
CA HIS A 232 1.24 13.83 12.34
C HIS A 232 2.19 15.04 12.20
N LYS A 233 2.74 15.31 11.01
CA LYS A 233 3.48 16.56 10.74
C LYS A 233 2.71 17.57 9.90
N VAL A 234 1.63 17.14 9.24
CA VAL A 234 0.64 18.05 8.67
C VAL A 234 -0.16 18.66 9.83
N ALA A 235 -0.33 19.98 9.81
CA ALA A 235 -1.09 20.68 10.84
C ALA A 235 -2.53 20.14 10.93
N HIS A 236 -3.07 20.01 12.15
CA HIS A 236 -4.42 19.49 12.35
C HIS A 236 -5.50 20.38 11.74
N ASP A 237 -5.24 21.68 11.64
CA ASP A 237 -6.08 22.72 11.06
C ASP A 237 -5.65 23.10 9.63
N PHE A 238 -4.93 22.21 8.93
CA PHE A 238 -4.44 22.48 7.58
C PHE A 238 -5.59 22.86 6.61
N PHE A 239 -6.72 22.17 6.68
CA PHE A 239 -7.92 22.47 5.90
C PHE A 239 -8.76 23.57 6.57
N LYS A 240 -8.44 24.84 6.24
CA LYS A 240 -9.17 26.03 6.70
C LYS A 240 -9.24 27.10 5.61
N CYS A 241 -10.18 28.05 5.76
CA CYS A 241 -10.47 29.05 4.73
C CYS A 241 -9.29 29.96 4.38
N ASN A 242 -8.43 30.26 5.35
CA ASN A 242 -7.18 31.00 5.19
C ASN A 242 -5.95 30.07 5.31
N GLY A 243 -6.11 28.79 4.96
CA GLY A 243 -5.02 27.82 4.98
C GLY A 243 -4.02 28.10 3.86
N GLU A 244 -2.74 28.01 4.18
CA GLU A 244 -1.66 28.14 3.20
C GLU A 244 -1.22 26.75 2.70
N PRO A 245 -0.98 26.58 1.38
CA PRO A 245 -0.41 25.35 0.85
C PRO A 245 0.95 25.04 1.47
N MET A 246 1.26 23.75 1.64
CA MET A 246 2.62 23.33 1.98
C MET A 246 3.57 23.72 0.85
N HIS A 247 4.69 24.34 1.21
CA HIS A 247 5.73 24.69 0.25
C HIS A 247 6.41 23.43 -0.32
N LEU A 248 6.66 23.42 -1.64
CA LEU A 248 7.45 22.40 -2.33
C LEU A 248 8.46 23.10 -3.25
N ASP A 249 9.75 22.98 -2.93
CA ASP A 249 10.87 23.41 -3.76
C ASP A 249 11.39 22.20 -4.54
N VAL A 250 10.82 22.02 -5.74
CA VAL A 250 11.18 20.92 -6.63
C VAL A 250 12.62 21.07 -7.13
N SER A 251 13.11 22.29 -7.36
CA SER A 251 14.48 22.53 -7.80
C SER A 251 15.50 22.01 -6.78
N ALA A 252 15.28 22.24 -5.49
CA ALA A 252 16.13 21.69 -4.43
C ALA A 252 16.08 20.14 -4.37
N ILE A 253 14.90 19.54 -4.57
CA ILE A 253 14.76 18.07 -4.63
C ILE A 253 15.53 17.51 -5.83
N LEU A 254 15.35 18.10 -7.01
CA LEU A 254 16.03 17.66 -8.23
C LEU A 254 17.55 17.79 -8.10
N GLU A 255 18.05 18.88 -7.50
CA GLU A 255 19.47 19.05 -7.23
C GLU A 255 19.99 18.00 -6.24
N SER A 256 19.21 17.68 -5.20
CA SER A 256 19.56 16.58 -4.29
C SER A 256 19.60 15.21 -4.97
N LEU A 257 18.79 14.97 -6.01
CA LEU A 257 18.78 13.71 -6.76
C LEU A 257 19.95 13.60 -7.74
N LYS A 258 20.43 14.73 -8.28
CA LYS A 258 21.66 14.74 -9.08
C LYS A 258 22.88 14.33 -8.24
N ASN A 259 22.93 14.79 -7.00
CA ASN A 259 24.02 14.49 -6.08
C ASN A 259 23.97 13.07 -5.49
N ASP A 260 22.77 12.47 -5.39
CA ASP A 260 22.58 11.11 -4.91
C ASP A 260 21.28 10.51 -5.47
N SER A 261 21.45 9.56 -6.38
CA SER A 261 20.39 8.85 -7.09
C SER A 261 20.11 7.47 -6.50
N SER A 262 20.38 7.26 -5.20
CA SER A 262 19.98 6.03 -4.52
C SER A 262 18.46 5.81 -4.60
N ASN A 263 18.05 4.54 -4.71
CA ASN A 263 16.62 4.18 -4.81
C ASN A 263 15.80 4.78 -3.65
N VAL A 264 16.37 4.82 -2.44
CA VAL A 264 15.69 5.41 -1.27
C VAL A 264 15.39 6.90 -1.51
N LYS A 265 16.34 7.68 -2.07
CA LYS A 265 16.11 9.10 -2.38
C LYS A 265 15.14 9.29 -3.54
N ILE A 266 15.27 8.50 -4.62
CA ILE A 266 14.33 8.53 -5.75
C ILE A 266 12.89 8.28 -5.26
N ARG A 267 12.69 7.22 -4.49
CA ARG A 267 11.38 6.84 -3.93
C ARG A 267 10.88 7.87 -2.92
N THR A 268 11.75 8.46 -2.12
CA THR A 268 11.39 9.56 -1.20
C THR A 268 10.94 10.81 -1.97
N ALA A 269 11.65 11.16 -3.04
CA ALA A 269 11.31 12.28 -3.91
C ALA A 269 9.96 12.03 -4.60
N PHE A 270 9.73 10.83 -5.16
CA PHE A 270 8.45 10.41 -5.69
C PHE A 270 7.31 10.65 -4.67
N MET A 271 7.49 10.21 -3.42
CA MET A 271 6.47 10.41 -2.38
C MET A 271 6.21 11.90 -2.11
N LEU A 272 7.23 12.73 -1.96
CA LEU A 272 7.06 14.16 -1.68
C LEU A 272 6.40 14.91 -2.84
N CYS A 273 6.85 14.66 -4.06
CA CYS A 273 6.32 15.28 -5.28
C CYS A 273 4.91 14.79 -5.66
N HIS A 274 4.34 13.82 -4.94
CA HIS A 274 2.93 13.44 -5.08
C HIS A 274 2.09 13.82 -3.86
N LEU A 275 2.58 13.56 -2.65
CA LEU A 275 1.82 13.81 -1.43
C LEU A 275 1.56 15.30 -1.23
N ILE A 276 2.56 16.16 -1.40
CA ILE A 276 2.41 17.60 -1.19
C ILE A 276 1.43 18.21 -2.21
N PRO A 277 1.58 17.98 -3.53
CA PRO A 277 0.65 18.54 -4.51
C PRO A 277 -0.80 18.06 -4.33
N ILE A 278 -1.00 16.79 -3.99
CA ILE A 278 -2.34 16.23 -3.77
C ILE A 278 -3.00 16.85 -2.54
N VAL A 279 -2.27 16.94 -1.41
CA VAL A 279 -2.81 17.54 -0.18
C VAL A 279 -3.10 19.03 -0.38
N ASN A 280 -2.24 19.76 -1.08
CA ASN A 280 -2.46 21.17 -1.41
C ASN A 280 -3.65 21.36 -2.36
N THR A 281 -3.83 20.47 -3.34
CA THR A 281 -5.04 20.45 -4.19
C THR A 281 -6.28 20.24 -3.34
N GLY A 282 -6.24 19.30 -2.39
CA GLY A 282 -7.32 19.09 -1.42
C GLY A 282 -7.65 20.34 -0.60
N LEU A 283 -6.63 21.13 -0.20
CA LEU A 283 -6.84 22.40 0.50
C LEU A 283 -7.57 23.41 -0.38
N ARG A 284 -7.17 23.57 -1.64
CA ARG A 284 -7.84 24.48 -2.59
C ARG A 284 -9.29 24.06 -2.80
N GLU A 285 -9.55 22.77 -2.91
CA GLU A 285 -10.90 22.22 -3.05
C GLU A 285 -11.75 22.45 -1.80
N TYR A 286 -11.17 22.26 -0.61
CA TYR A 286 -11.83 22.60 0.65
C TYR A 286 -12.20 24.09 0.69
N GLN A 287 -11.25 24.99 0.37
CA GLN A 287 -11.50 26.43 0.35
C GLN A 287 -12.63 26.79 -0.61
N ARG A 288 -12.63 26.22 -1.81
CA ARG A 288 -13.67 26.46 -2.83
C ARG A 288 -15.04 25.92 -2.43
N SER A 289 -15.11 24.80 -1.70
CA SER A 289 -16.39 24.16 -1.38
C SER A 289 -16.97 24.61 -0.04
N ALA A 290 -16.14 24.81 0.98
CA ALA A 290 -16.56 25.07 2.34
C ALA A 290 -16.54 26.56 2.72
N CYS A 291 -15.73 27.39 2.05
CA CYS A 291 -15.50 28.78 2.45
C CYS A 291 -16.20 29.81 1.57
N SER A 292 -16.92 29.36 0.54
CA SER A 292 -17.63 30.20 -0.43
C SER A 292 -18.91 30.84 0.11
N VAL A 293 -19.04 31.00 1.44
CA VAL A 293 -20.19 31.64 2.12
C VAL A 293 -19.72 32.69 3.14
N VAL A 294 -18.65 33.42 2.84
CA VAL A 294 -18.31 34.66 3.58
C VAL A 294 -18.17 35.80 2.58
N ASN A 295 -19.30 36.21 2.00
CA ASN A 295 -19.51 37.55 1.43
C ASN A 295 -20.88 38.03 1.88
#